data_AF-A0A1C5XRP6-F1
#
_entry.id   AF-A0A1C5XRP6-F1
#
_cell.length_a   1.000
_cell.length_b   1.000
_cell.length_c   1.000
_cell.angle_alpha   90.00
_cell.angle_beta   90.00
_cell.angle_gamma   90.00
#
_symmetry.space_group_name_H-M   'P 1'
#
loop_
_entity.id
_entity.type
_entity.pdbx_description
1 polymer ?
#
loop_
_entity_poly.entity_id
_entity_poly.type
_entity_poly.pdbx_seq_one_letter_code
_entity_poly.pdbx_strand_id
1 'polypeptide(L)'
;MKIQKRFSGQYLGLCIFLGFIGLTMIGGFGFQLVKYKEYSLKISTLNKKLEDADREINNLKAISSSQDESDLEDVARRRLNMVKPNEIVYMTEAETDDK
;
A
#
# COMPACT_ATOMS: atom_id res chain seq x y z
N MET A 1 -72.74 17.97 -1.65
CA MET A 1 -71.58 18.66 -1.03
C MET A 1 -70.80 17.87 0.04
N LYS A 2 -71.30 16.75 0.61
CA LYS A 2 -70.56 15.97 1.63
C LYS A 2 -69.58 14.92 1.08
N ILE A 3 -69.82 14.39 -0.13
CA ILE A 3 -68.95 13.37 -0.77
C ILE A 3 -67.57 13.94 -1.17
N GLN A 4 -67.52 15.17 -1.71
CA GLN A 4 -66.26 15.80 -2.16
C GLN A 4 -65.26 16.03 -1.01
N LYS A 5 -65.74 16.36 0.20
CA LYS A 5 -64.88 16.51 1.40
C LYS A 5 -64.27 15.20 1.89
N ARG A 6 -64.93 14.05 1.65
CA ARG A 6 -64.37 12.73 2.03
C ARG A 6 -63.28 12.27 1.06
N PHE A 7 -63.43 12.58 -0.22
CA PHE A 7 -62.40 12.31 -1.24
C PHE A 7 -61.16 13.19 -1.07
N SER A 8 -61.29 14.44 -0.62
CA SER A 8 -60.11 15.32 -0.45
C SER A 8 -59.16 14.83 0.65
N GLY A 9 -59.66 14.20 1.71
CA GLY A 9 -58.82 13.63 2.77
C GLY A 9 -58.01 12.42 2.31
N GLN A 10 -58.63 11.52 1.53
CA GLN A 10 -57.93 10.36 0.94
C GLN A 10 -56.89 10.79 -0.10
N TYR A 11 -57.23 11.78 -0.92
CA TYR A 11 -56.30 12.37 -1.89
C TYR A 11 -55.09 13.02 -1.21
N LEU A 12 -55.31 13.79 -0.14
CA LEU A 12 -54.23 14.40 0.63
C LEU A 12 -53.32 13.34 1.26
N GLY A 13 -53.88 12.27 1.82
CA GLY A 13 -53.11 11.15 2.36
C GLY A 13 -52.26 10.44 1.30
N LEU A 14 -52.81 10.24 0.09
CA LEU A 14 -52.08 9.64 -1.03
C LEU A 14 -50.90 10.52 -1.48
N CYS A 15 -51.08 11.83 -1.56
CA CYS A 15 -50.01 12.77 -1.91
C CYS A 15 -48.88 12.76 -0.87
N ILE A 16 -49.20 12.74 0.42
CA ILE A 16 -48.19 12.68 1.49
C ILE A 16 -47.43 11.35 1.44
N PHE A 17 -48.13 10.25 1.19
CA PHE A 17 -47.53 8.92 1.08
C PHE A 17 -46.57 8.81 -0.12
N LEU A 18 -46.98 9.27 -1.31
CA LEU A 18 -46.09 9.31 -2.47
C LEU A 18 -44.90 10.25 -2.26
N GLY A 19 -45.11 11.40 -1.60
CA GLY A 19 -44.04 12.31 -1.24
C GLY A 19 -43.01 11.65 -0.31
N PHE A 20 -43.48 10.90 0.70
CA PHE A 20 -42.61 10.18 1.63
C PHE A 20 -41.80 9.08 0.93
N ILE A 21 -42.40 8.33 0.00
CA ILE A 21 -41.68 7.34 -0.81
C ILE A 21 -40.61 8.02 -1.67
N GLY A 22 -40.93 9.13 -2.33
CA GLY A 22 -39.96 9.87 -3.13
C GLY A 22 -38.77 10.36 -2.29
N LEU A 23 -39.04 10.95 -1.13
CA LEU A 23 -38.02 11.51 -0.24
C LEU A 23 -37.08 10.43 0.34
N THR A 24 -37.64 9.29 0.74
CA THR A 24 -36.86 8.16 1.26
C THR A 24 -35.97 7.55 0.17
N MET A 25 -36.47 7.47 -1.07
CA MET A 25 -35.71 6.94 -2.20
C MET A 25 -34.54 7.87 -2.59
N ILE A 26 -34.77 9.18 -2.63
CA ILE A 26 -33.70 10.18 -2.89
C ILE A 26 -32.65 10.19 -1.78
N GLY A 27 -33.08 10.14 -0.52
CA GLY A 27 -32.18 10.07 0.63
C GLY A 27 -31.30 8.83 0.61
N GLY A 28 -31.87 7.66 0.30
CA GLY A 28 -31.12 6.41 0.14
C GLY A 28 -30.11 6.47 -1.01
N PHE A 29 -30.50 7.06 -2.14
CA PHE A 29 -29.64 7.16 -3.32
C PHE A 29 -28.45 8.12 -3.11
N GLY A 30 -28.71 9.29 -2.49
CA GLY A 30 -27.65 10.23 -2.13
C GLY A 30 -26.62 9.62 -1.17
N PHE A 31 -27.10 8.87 -0.17
CA PHE A 31 -26.23 8.19 0.78
C PHE A 31 -25.38 7.09 0.13
N GLN A 32 -25.93 6.36 -0.84
CA GLN A 32 -25.20 5.36 -1.61
C GLN A 32 -24.08 5.98 -2.46
N LEU A 33 -24.32 7.14 -3.11
CA LEU A 33 -23.30 7.82 -3.92
C LEU A 33 -22.12 8.30 -3.08
N VAL A 34 -22.38 8.87 -1.90
CA VAL A 34 -21.32 9.34 -0.99
C VAL A 34 -20.47 8.14 -0.53
N LYS A 35 -21.13 7.07 -0.09
CA LYS A 35 -20.43 5.84 0.33
C LYS A 35 -19.61 5.23 -0.79
N TYR A 36 -20.14 5.17 -2.02
CA TYR A 36 -19.43 4.63 -3.17
C TYR A 36 -18.11 5.38 -3.42
N LYS A 37 -18.15 6.72 -3.40
CA LYS A 37 -16.93 7.54 -3.51
C LYS A 37 -15.93 7.26 -2.40
N GLU A 38 -16.40 7.18 -1.17
CA GLU A 38 -15.54 6.94 0.00
C GLU A 38 -14.88 5.55 -0.07
N TYR A 39 -15.62 4.52 -0.47
CA TYR A 39 -15.09 3.18 -0.66
C TYR A 39 -14.07 3.12 -1.80
N SER A 40 -14.33 3.79 -2.92
CA SER A 40 -13.37 3.85 -4.03
C SER A 40 -12.05 4.50 -3.62
N LEU A 41 -12.10 5.58 -2.83
CA LEU A 41 -10.91 6.25 -2.30
C LEU A 41 -10.14 5.38 -1.31
N LYS A 42 -10.86 4.67 -0.42
CA LYS A 42 -10.25 3.73 0.52
C LYS A 42 -9.56 2.57 -0.19
N ILE A 43 -10.18 2.01 -1.24
CA ILE A 43 -9.58 0.95 -2.06
C ILE A 43 -8.29 1.42 -2.73
N SER A 44 -8.29 2.62 -3.33
CA SER A 44 -7.08 3.19 -3.95
C SER A 44 -5.95 3.40 -2.94
N THR A 45 -6.29 3.94 -1.77
CA THR A 45 -5.32 4.11 -0.68
C THR A 45 -4.78 2.77 -0.18
N LEU A 46 -5.64 1.76 -0.06
CA LEU A 46 -5.26 0.43 0.40
C LEU A 46 -4.34 -0.27 -0.61
N ASN A 47 -4.62 -0.14 -1.91
CA ASN A 47 -3.75 -0.67 -2.97
C ASN A 47 -2.37 -0.01 -2.96
N LYS A 48 -2.29 1.30 -2.77
CA LYS A 48 -0.99 1.98 -2.63
C LYS A 48 -0.19 1.46 -1.44
N LYS A 49 -0.85 1.27 -0.29
CA LYS A 49 -0.20 0.69 0.90
C LYS A 49 0.24 -0.75 0.66
N LEU A 50 -0.52 -1.53 -0.11
CA LEU A 50 -0.16 -2.89 -0.49
C LEU A 50 1.09 -2.88 -1.37
N GLU A 51 1.14 -2.00 -2.38
CA GLU A 51 2.28 -1.86 -3.28
C GLU A 51 3.55 -1.40 -2.54
N ASP A 52 3.43 -0.44 -1.61
CA ASP A 52 4.54 -0.01 -0.76
C ASP A 52 5.03 -1.15 0.15
N ALA A 53 4.12 -1.93 0.74
CA ALA A 53 4.47 -3.08 1.57
C ALA A 53 5.15 -4.20 0.76
N ASP A 54 4.65 -4.50 -0.44
CA ASP A 54 5.29 -5.48 -1.34
C ASP A 54 6.68 -5.02 -1.77
N ARG A 55 6.87 -3.72 -2.00
CA ARG A 55 8.18 -3.14 -2.31
C ARG A 55 9.13 -3.25 -1.12
N GLU A 56 8.65 -2.98 0.09
CA GLU A 56 9.45 -3.12 1.32
C GLU A 56 9.84 -4.58 1.56
N ILE A 57 8.92 -5.53 1.39
CA ILE A 57 9.20 -6.96 1.48
C ILE A 57 10.26 -7.37 0.44
N ASN A 58 10.13 -6.92 -0.80
CA ASN A 58 11.11 -7.22 -1.84
C ASN A 58 12.49 -6.60 -1.55
N ASN A 59 12.54 -5.38 -1.02
CA ASN A 59 13.80 -4.75 -0.60
C ASN A 59 14.44 -5.51 0.57
N LEU A 60 13.66 -5.91 1.58
CA LEU A 60 14.15 -6.71 2.70
C LEU A 60 14.64 -8.08 2.24
N LYS A 61 13.93 -8.71 1.30
CA LYS A 61 14.35 -9.97 0.67
C LYS A 61 15.62 -9.81 -0.16
N ALA A 62 15.76 -8.70 -0.89
CA ALA A 62 16.97 -8.38 -1.63
C ALA A 62 18.15 -8.14 -0.69
N ILE A 63 17.95 -7.46 0.44
CA ILE A 63 18.98 -7.25 1.46
C ILE A 63 19.37 -8.59 2.10
N SER A 64 18.41 -9.46 2.44
CA SER A 64 18.71 -10.77 3.02
C SER A 64 19.35 -11.73 2.03
N SER A 65 19.08 -11.59 0.72
CA SER A 65 19.80 -12.34 -0.32
C SER A 65 21.14 -11.73 -0.73
N SER A 66 21.38 -10.45 -0.41
CA SER A 66 22.67 -9.76 -0.63
C SER A 66 23.61 -9.87 0.57
N GLN A 67 23.13 -10.37 1.71
CA GLN A 67 23.99 -10.86 2.79
C GLN A 67 24.52 -12.25 2.44
N ASP A 68 25.24 -12.33 1.33
CA ASP A 68 26.18 -13.42 1.10
C ASP A 68 27.34 -13.17 2.08
N GLU A 69 27.59 -14.09 3.02
CA GLU A 69 28.66 -13.93 4.03
C GLU A 69 30.04 -13.66 3.40
N SER A 70 30.20 -13.96 2.10
CA SER A 70 31.38 -13.65 1.30
C SER A 70 31.69 -12.16 1.23
N ASP A 71 30.68 -11.28 1.14
CA ASP A 71 30.90 -9.83 1.02
C ASP A 71 31.44 -9.24 2.33
N LEU A 72 30.95 -9.72 3.47
CA LEU A 72 31.46 -9.28 4.77
C LEU A 72 32.87 -9.82 5.04
N GLU A 73 33.12 -11.08 4.69
CA GLU A 73 34.44 -11.70 4.81
C GLU A 73 35.47 -11.00 3.91
N ASP A 74 35.15 -10.74 2.65
CA ASP A 74 36.07 -10.10 1.71
C ASP A 74 36.33 -8.62 2.06
N VAL A 75 35.32 -7.90 2.56
CA VAL A 75 35.51 -6.54 3.09
C VAL A 75 36.38 -6.55 4.35
N ALA A 76 36.17 -7.49 5.27
CA ALA A 76 36.99 -7.63 6.47
C ALA A 76 38.45 -7.99 6.12
N ARG A 77 38.66 -8.91 5.16
CA ARG A 77 39.98 -9.30 4.65
C ARG A 77 40.74 -8.12 4.05
N ARG A 78 40.10 -7.31 3.20
CA ARG A 78 40.71 -6.10 2.63
C ARG A 78 41.11 -5.08 3.69
N ARG A 79 40.30 -4.90 4.75
CA ARG A 79 40.60 -3.95 5.83
C ARG A 79 41.70 -4.43 6.77
N LEU A 80 41.73 -5.72 7.06
CA LEU A 80 42.72 -6.32 7.97
C LEU A 80 43.99 -6.80 7.25
N ASN A 81 44.07 -6.60 5.93
CA ASN A 81 45.12 -7.11 5.06
C ASN A 81 45.39 -8.61 5.27
N MET A 82 44.31 -9.38 5.46
CA MET A 82 44.37 -10.82 5.72
C MET A 82 44.23 -11.60 4.41
N VAL A 83 45.11 -12.57 4.23
CA VAL A 83 45.12 -13.47 3.07
C VAL A 83 44.30 -14.73 3.38
N LYS A 84 43.72 -15.37 2.35
CA LYS A 84 42.88 -16.56 2.52
C LYS A 84 43.70 -17.72 3.13
N PRO A 85 43.15 -18.49 4.08
CA PRO A 85 43.83 -19.67 4.59
C PRO A 85 44.12 -20.63 3.43
N ASN A 86 45.40 -21.03 3.27
CA ASN A 86 45.99 -21.85 2.21
C ASN A 86 46.46 -21.15 0.92
N GLU A 87 46.62 -19.83 0.91
CA GLU A 87 47.29 -19.13 -0.20
C GLU A 87 48.78 -18.90 0.10
N ILE A 88 49.66 -19.17 -0.88
CA ILE A 88 51.11 -19.00 -0.73
C ILE A 88 51.46 -17.55 -1.11
N VAL A 89 51.99 -16.78 -0.15
CA VAL A 89 52.45 -15.40 -0.38
C VAL A 89 53.92 -15.41 -0.77
N TYR A 90 54.25 -14.91 -1.96
CA TYR A 90 55.63 -14.68 -2.38
C TYR A 90 56.09 -13.32 -1.85
N MET A 91 57.08 -13.31 -0.96
CA MET A 91 57.78 -12.08 -0.58
C MET A 91 59.03 -11.96 -1.45
N THR A 92 59.01 -11.03 -2.41
CA THR A 92 60.24 -10.59 -3.06
C THR A 92 60.88 -9.56 -2.14
N GLU A 93 62.07 -9.87 -1.65
CA GLU A 93 62.95 -8.87 -1.04
C GLU A 93 63.22 -7.81 -2.10
N ALA A 94 62.70 -6.60 -1.87
CA ALA A 94 63.03 -5.46 -2.70
C ALA A 94 64.51 -5.17 -2.51
N GLU A 95 65.30 -5.53 -3.52
CA GLU A 95 66.68 -5.13 -3.69
C GLU A 95 66.73 -3.60 -3.64
N THR A 96 67.40 -3.08 -2.60
CA THR A 96 67.67 -1.65 -2.42
C THR A 96 68.58 -1.21 -3.56
N ASP A 97 68.01 -0.69 -4.65
CA ASP A 97 68.77 -0.06 -5.72
C ASP A 97 69.10 1.38 -5.26
N ASP A 98 70.24 1.49 -4.58
CA ASP A 98 70.88 2.74 -4.17
C ASP A 98 71.51 3.40 -5.42
N LYS A 99 70.96 4.54 -5.86
CA LYS A 99 71.60 5.48 -6.80
C LYS A 99 71.27 6.91 -6.45
#